data_AF-A0A376KUB6-F1
#
_entry.id   AF-A0A376KUB6-F1
#
_cell.length_a   1.000
_cell.length_b   1.000
_cell.length_c   1.000
_cell.angle_alpha   90.00
_cell.angle_beta   90.00
_cell.angle_gamma   90.00
#
_symmetry.space_group_name_H-M   'P 1'
#
loop_
_entity.id
_entity.type
_entity.pdbx_description
1 polymer ?
#
loop_
_entity_poly.entity_id
_entity_poly.type
_entity_poly.pdbx_seq_one_letter_code
_entity_poly.pdbx_strand_id
1 'polypeptide(L)'
;MQKYLLGTESGIQGEELGASDGIKPEEVEWQTAAIEGKLDLLVTLDFRMSSTCLFSDIVLPTATWYEKDDMNTSDMHPFIHPLSAAVDPAWESRSDWEIYKGIAKAFSQVCVGHLGKENRRGITTPTA
;
A
#
# COMPACT_ATOMS: atom_id res chain seq x y z
N MET A 1 -0.99 -5.36 13.59
CA MET A 1 -0.91 -5.55 12.12
C MET A 1 -1.16 -7.02 11.76
N GLN A 2 -0.33 -7.96 12.21
CA GLN A 2 -0.47 -9.40 11.95
C GLN A 2 -1.89 -9.97 12.17
N LYS A 3 -2.44 -9.90 13.38
CA LYS A 3 -3.81 -10.40 13.68
C LYS A 3 -4.91 -9.63 12.90
N TYR A 4 -5.05 -8.34 13.18
CA TYR A 4 -6.24 -7.59 12.72
C TYR A 4 -6.21 -7.15 11.25
N LEU A 5 -5.03 -6.94 10.64
CA LEU A 5 -4.93 -6.52 9.24
C LEU A 5 -4.65 -7.70 8.32
N LEU A 6 -3.65 -8.53 8.67
CA LEU A 6 -3.21 -9.66 7.83
C LEU A 6 -3.97 -10.96 8.12
N GLY A 7 -4.57 -11.11 9.30
CA GLY A 7 -5.24 -12.37 9.70
C GLY A 7 -4.26 -13.50 10.01
N THR A 8 -2.99 -13.20 10.28
CA THR A 8 -1.96 -14.21 10.58
C THR A 8 -1.82 -14.42 12.08
N GLU A 9 -1.07 -15.47 12.45
CA GLU A 9 -0.57 -15.63 13.82
C GLU A 9 0.12 -14.34 14.30
N SER A 10 -0.05 -14.03 15.58
CA SER A 10 0.46 -12.81 16.19
C SER A 10 0.97 -13.09 17.60
N GLY A 11 1.95 -12.29 18.04
CA GLY A 11 2.53 -12.38 19.38
C GLY A 11 1.74 -11.68 20.49
N ILE A 12 0.46 -11.34 20.31
CA ILE A 12 -0.35 -10.65 21.33
C ILE A 12 -0.54 -11.59 22.54
N GLN A 13 -0.12 -11.15 23.73
CA GLN A 13 -0.21 -11.93 24.98
C GLN A 13 -1.32 -11.44 25.92
N GLY A 14 -1.72 -10.16 25.80
CA GLY A 14 -2.73 -9.57 26.66
C GLY A 14 -4.15 -9.85 26.17
N GLU A 15 -5.12 -9.77 27.09
CA GLU A 15 -6.53 -9.93 26.75
C GLU A 15 -7.14 -8.64 26.17
N GLU A 16 -8.15 -8.82 25.34
CA GLU A 16 -8.90 -7.71 24.75
C GLU A 16 -9.79 -7.05 25.81
N LEU A 17 -10.04 -5.73 25.69
CA LEU A 17 -10.84 -4.98 26.68
C LEU A 17 -12.22 -5.63 26.94
N GLY A 18 -12.81 -6.26 25.92
CA GLY A 18 -14.10 -6.96 26.01
C GLY A 18 -14.09 -8.24 26.84
N ALA A 19 -12.91 -8.78 27.19
CA ALA A 19 -12.75 -9.90 28.12
C ALA A 19 -12.79 -9.46 29.59
N SER A 20 -12.69 -8.15 29.85
CA SER A 20 -12.75 -7.54 31.18
C SER A 20 -13.99 -6.66 31.33
N ASP A 21 -14.41 -6.35 32.57
CA ASP A 21 -15.47 -5.36 32.86
C ASP A 21 -15.01 -3.90 32.64
N GLY A 22 -14.12 -3.69 31.66
CA GLY A 22 -13.58 -2.38 31.31
C GLY A 22 -14.64 -1.45 30.69
N ILE A 23 -14.42 -0.14 30.85
CA ILE A 23 -15.28 0.89 30.25
C ILE A 23 -15.11 0.86 28.73
N LYS A 24 -16.21 0.61 28.02
CA LYS A 24 -16.26 0.62 26.54
C LYS A 24 -16.40 2.05 26.02
N PRO A 25 -15.87 2.36 24.82
CA PRO A 25 -16.03 3.66 24.20
C PRO A 25 -17.50 3.97 23.88
N GLU A 26 -17.89 5.24 23.94
CA GLU A 26 -19.26 5.70 23.64
C GLU A 26 -19.45 6.09 22.16
N GLU A 27 -18.38 6.50 21.48
CA GLU A 27 -18.43 7.01 20.10
C GLU A 27 -18.21 5.93 19.03
N VAL A 28 -17.72 4.75 19.43
CA VAL A 28 -17.38 3.65 18.52
C VAL A 28 -18.13 2.40 18.96
N GLU A 29 -18.82 1.78 18.01
CA GLU A 29 -19.50 0.51 18.26
C GLU A 29 -18.49 -0.56 18.72
N TRP A 30 -18.75 -1.12 19.90
CA TRP A 30 -17.94 -2.19 20.44
C TRP A 30 -18.42 -3.55 19.92
N GLN A 31 -17.55 -4.29 19.25
CA GLN A 31 -17.80 -5.67 18.82
C GLN A 31 -17.04 -6.66 19.71
N THR A 32 -17.71 -7.73 20.16
CA THR A 32 -17.15 -8.70 21.10
C THR A 32 -16.04 -9.56 20.47
N ALA A 33 -16.13 -9.86 19.18
CA ALA A 33 -15.05 -10.47 18.41
C ALA A 33 -14.48 -9.41 17.47
N ALA A 34 -13.18 -9.17 17.56
CA ALA A 34 -12.51 -8.27 16.64
C ALA A 34 -12.48 -8.85 15.22
N ILE A 35 -12.69 -8.00 14.22
CA ILE A 35 -12.51 -8.37 12.82
C ILE A 35 -11.01 -8.54 12.54
N GLU A 36 -10.65 -9.72 12.07
CA GLU A 36 -9.29 -10.10 11.66
C GLU A 36 -9.17 -10.14 10.13
N GLY A 37 -7.95 -10.07 9.60
CA GLY A 37 -7.71 -10.19 8.15
C GLY A 37 -8.42 -9.13 7.31
N LYS A 38 -8.41 -7.86 7.73
CA LYS A 38 -9.12 -6.78 7.03
C LYS A 38 -8.59 -6.47 5.63
N LEU A 39 -7.36 -6.88 5.31
CA LEU A 39 -6.76 -6.65 4.00
C LEU A 39 -7.11 -7.81 3.07
N ASP A 40 -7.86 -7.53 2.01
CA ASP A 40 -8.12 -8.52 0.95
C ASP A 40 -6.91 -8.74 0.03
N LEU A 41 -6.01 -7.76 -0.05
CA LEU A 41 -4.81 -7.81 -0.89
C LEU A 41 -3.71 -6.88 -0.33
N LEU A 42 -2.53 -7.43 -0.07
CA LEU A 42 -1.32 -6.66 0.27
C LEU A 42 -0.28 -6.76 -0.84
N VAL A 43 0.01 -5.62 -1.47
CA VAL A 43 1.03 -5.47 -2.51
C VAL A 43 2.18 -4.62 -1.98
N THR A 44 3.41 -5.13 -2.06
CA THR A 44 4.62 -4.39 -1.64
C THR A 44 5.58 -4.22 -2.80
N LEU A 45 6.13 -3.02 -2.96
CA LEU A 45 7.22 -2.71 -3.89
C LEU A 45 8.50 -2.58 -3.08
N ASP A 46 9.51 -3.40 -3.38
CA ASP A 46 10.79 -3.36 -2.68
C ASP A 46 11.91 -3.89 -3.58
N PHE A 47 13.11 -3.35 -3.43
CA PHE A 47 14.31 -3.82 -4.14
C PHE A 47 15.01 -4.96 -3.38
N ARG A 48 14.56 -5.25 -2.15
CA ARG A 48 14.99 -6.41 -1.35
C ARG A 48 13.80 -7.11 -0.73
N MET A 49 13.95 -8.39 -0.39
CA MET A 49 12.94 -9.13 0.36
C MET A 49 12.90 -8.67 1.83
N SER A 50 12.15 -7.60 2.11
CA SER A 50 11.93 -7.09 3.46
C SER A 50 10.92 -7.95 4.25
N SER A 51 10.85 -7.75 5.57
CA SER A 51 9.86 -8.44 6.40
C SER A 51 8.44 -8.16 5.91
N THR A 52 8.14 -6.95 5.44
CA THR A 52 6.84 -6.62 4.84
C THR A 52 6.58 -7.46 3.58
N CYS A 53 7.57 -7.61 2.70
CA CYS A 53 7.45 -8.45 1.51
C CYS A 53 7.13 -9.91 1.87
N LEU A 54 7.76 -10.45 2.93
CA LEU A 54 7.50 -11.82 3.39
C LEU A 54 6.05 -12.06 3.86
N PHE A 55 5.36 -11.01 4.31
CA PHE A 55 3.94 -11.07 4.70
C PHE A 55 2.99 -10.57 3.60
N SER A 56 3.49 -10.21 2.41
CA SER A 56 2.67 -9.68 1.31
C SER A 56 2.23 -10.77 0.35
N ASP A 57 1.06 -10.61 -0.26
CA ASP A 57 0.54 -11.52 -1.29
C ASP A 57 1.29 -11.34 -2.61
N ILE A 58 1.63 -10.09 -2.94
CA ILE A 58 2.34 -9.73 -4.17
C ILE A 58 3.53 -8.85 -3.83
N VAL A 59 4.69 -9.21 -4.36
CA VAL A 59 5.93 -8.43 -4.27
C VAL A 59 6.34 -8.02 -5.68
N LEU A 60 6.50 -6.72 -5.90
CA LEU A 60 6.94 -6.15 -7.18
C LEU A 60 8.38 -5.62 -7.03
N PRO A 61 9.31 -6.02 -7.92
CA PRO A 61 10.70 -5.57 -7.83
C PRO A 61 10.81 -4.09 -8.24
N THR A 62 11.14 -3.22 -7.28
CA THR A 62 11.42 -1.80 -7.59
C THR A 62 12.92 -1.58 -7.83
N ALA A 63 13.26 -0.55 -8.61
CA ALA A 63 14.63 -0.15 -8.88
C ALA A 63 15.29 0.46 -7.63
N THR A 64 16.59 0.20 -7.45
CA THR A 64 17.36 0.83 -6.37
C THR A 64 17.55 2.33 -6.64
N TRP A 65 18.08 3.05 -5.65
CA TRP A 65 18.34 4.49 -5.77
C TRP A 65 19.37 4.86 -6.85
N TYR A 66 20.18 3.91 -7.30
CA TYR A 66 21.18 4.10 -8.36
C TYR A 66 20.69 3.69 -9.75
N GLU A 67 19.42 3.32 -9.88
CA GLU A 67 18.83 2.82 -11.12
C GLU A 67 17.59 3.64 -11.54
N LYS A 68 17.36 4.80 -10.90
CA LYS A 68 16.20 5.66 -11.18
C LYS A 68 16.50 7.14 -11.01
N ASP A 69 15.75 7.95 -11.74
CA ASP A 69 15.77 9.40 -11.64
C ASP A 69 14.70 9.89 -10.66
N ASP A 70 15.11 10.67 -9.66
CA ASP A 70 14.22 11.29 -8.67
C ASP A 70 14.91 12.52 -8.03
N MET A 71 14.26 13.21 -7.10
CA MET A 71 14.85 14.32 -6.34
C MET A 71 14.78 14.08 -4.83
N ASN A 72 15.79 14.53 -4.10
CA ASN A 72 15.87 14.45 -2.64
C ASN A 72 16.18 15.81 -1.99
N THR A 73 15.54 16.05 -0.85
CA THR A 73 15.74 17.19 0.06
C THR A 73 15.66 16.71 1.50
N SER A 74 16.25 17.44 2.44
CA SER A 74 16.20 17.16 3.88
C SER A 74 16.10 18.45 4.70
N ASP A 75 15.45 18.42 5.86
CA ASP A 75 15.34 19.55 6.80
C ASP A 75 16.71 20.10 7.24
N MET A 76 17.76 19.27 7.20
CA MET A 76 19.09 19.60 7.69
C MET A 76 19.83 20.64 6.84
N HIS A 77 19.42 20.84 5.59
CA HIS A 77 20.12 21.72 4.65
C HIS A 77 19.19 22.26 3.54
N PRO A 78 19.49 23.43 2.95
CA PRO A 78 18.65 24.03 1.90
C PRO A 78 18.90 23.49 0.48
N PHE A 79 19.64 22.38 0.33
CA PHE A 79 19.98 21.83 -0.98
C PHE A 79 18.95 20.80 -1.47
N ILE A 80 18.58 20.92 -2.75
CA ILE A 80 17.91 19.89 -3.54
C ILE A 80 18.92 19.22 -4.48
N HIS A 81 18.91 17.90 -4.54
CA HIS A 81 19.82 17.13 -5.39
C HIS A 81 19.13 15.90 -5.98
N PRO A 82 19.55 15.44 -7.17
CA PRO A 82 18.91 14.32 -7.83
C PRO A 82 19.41 12.96 -7.32
N LEU A 83 18.55 11.95 -7.46
CA LEU A 83 18.98 10.58 -7.73
C LEU A 83 19.08 10.44 -9.25
N SER A 84 20.08 9.71 -9.72
CA SER A 84 20.27 9.49 -11.15
C SER A 84 20.60 8.04 -11.42
N ALA A 85 20.01 7.49 -12.48
CA ALA A 85 20.30 6.13 -12.91
C ALA A 85 21.75 6.01 -13.39
N ALA A 86 22.58 5.34 -12.61
CA ALA A 86 23.95 4.99 -13.00
C ALA A 86 23.95 3.88 -14.06
N VAL A 87 22.98 2.97 -13.97
CA VAL A 87 22.69 1.89 -14.93
C VAL A 87 21.17 1.70 -15.02
N ASP A 88 20.72 1.02 -16.06
CA ASP A 88 19.32 0.59 -16.15
C ASP A 88 18.96 -0.37 -14.99
N PRO A 89 17.72 -0.34 -14.49
CA PRO A 89 17.27 -1.27 -13.44
C PRO A 89 17.58 -2.73 -13.76
N ALA A 90 18.26 -3.40 -12.83
CA ALA A 90 18.64 -4.79 -13.03
C ALA A 90 17.43 -5.73 -13.12
N TRP A 91 17.56 -6.78 -13.93
CA TRP A 91 16.53 -7.80 -14.18
C TRP A 91 15.20 -7.20 -14.65
N GLU A 92 14.09 -7.53 -13.98
CA GLU A 92 12.74 -7.04 -14.30
C GLU A 92 12.32 -5.89 -13.37
N SER A 93 13.26 -5.35 -12.60
CA SER A 93 12.97 -4.22 -11.72
C SER A 93 12.60 -2.98 -12.54
N ARG A 94 11.77 -2.13 -11.95
CA ARG A 94 11.30 -0.87 -12.56
C ARG A 94 11.25 0.21 -11.49
N SER A 95 11.42 1.47 -11.85
CA SER A 95 11.18 2.55 -10.88
C SER A 95 9.74 2.52 -10.39
N ASP A 96 9.50 2.99 -9.16
CA ASP A 96 8.15 3.05 -8.58
C ASP A 96 7.17 3.78 -9.51
N TRP A 97 7.66 4.83 -10.18
CA TRP A 97 6.92 5.58 -11.18
C TRP A 97 6.44 4.72 -12.35
N GLU A 98 7.33 3.94 -12.96
CA GLU A 98 6.95 3.07 -14.09
C GLU A 98 6.05 1.90 -13.64
N ILE A 99 6.22 1.40 -12.41
CA ILE A 99 5.32 0.38 -11.83
C ILE A 99 3.90 0.92 -11.72
N TYR A 100 3.73 2.06 -11.04
CA TYR A 100 2.39 2.66 -10.88
C TYR A 100 1.80 3.12 -12.21
N LYS A 101 2.61 3.59 -13.17
CA LYS A 101 2.14 3.88 -14.53
C LYS A 101 1.62 2.63 -15.24
N GLY A 102 2.30 1.49 -15.08
CA GLY A 102 1.85 0.20 -15.58
C GLY A 102 0.52 -0.25 -14.94
N ILE A 103 0.41 -0.12 -13.61
CA ILE A 103 -0.83 -0.41 -12.87
C ILE A 103 -1.96 0.50 -13.35
N ALA A 104 -1.72 1.80 -13.51
CA ALA A 104 -2.72 2.76 -13.98
C ALA A 104 -3.20 2.41 -15.40
N LYS A 105 -2.30 1.96 -16.28
CA LYS A 105 -2.66 1.50 -17.63
C LYS A 105 -3.55 0.26 -17.58
N ALA A 106 -3.21 -0.73 -16.76
CA ALA A 106 -4.01 -1.94 -16.58
C ALA A 106 -5.37 -1.63 -15.95
N PHE A 107 -5.39 -0.82 -14.88
CA PHE A 107 -6.61 -0.36 -14.24
C PHE A 107 -7.55 0.33 -15.23
N SER A 108 -7.01 1.22 -16.08
CA SER A 108 -7.79 1.94 -17.11
C SER A 108 -8.47 1.01 -18.11
N GLN A 109 -7.91 -0.19 -18.33
CA GLN A 109 -8.50 -1.20 -19.20
C GLN A 109 -9.56 -2.03 -18.45
N VAL A 110 -9.26 -2.40 -17.20
CA VAL A 110 -10.10 -3.30 -16.39
C VAL A 110 -11.33 -2.58 -15.82
N CYS A 111 -11.28 -1.27 -15.59
CA CYS A 111 -12.40 -0.55 -14.98
C CYS A 111 -13.56 -0.23 -15.93
N VAL A 112 -13.39 -0.44 -17.25
CA VAL A 112 -14.40 -0.14 -18.27
C VAL A 112 -15.64 -1.01 -18.05
N GLY A 113 -16.80 -0.37 -17.89
CA GLY A 113 -18.07 -1.06 -17.61
C GLY A 113 -18.35 -1.30 -16.12
N HIS A 114 -17.36 -1.08 -15.25
CA HIS A 114 -17.53 -1.17 -13.79
C HIS A 114 -17.57 0.21 -13.12
N LEU A 115 -16.73 1.14 -13.59
CA LEU A 115 -16.68 2.53 -13.11
C LEU A 115 -17.27 3.47 -14.15
N GLY A 116 -18.11 4.42 -13.72
CA GLY A 116 -18.73 5.42 -14.58
C GLY A 116 -17.71 6.36 -15.24
N LYS A 117 -18.12 7.03 -16.33
CA LYS A 117 -17.26 8.02 -17.00
C LYS A 117 -17.21 9.32 -16.19
N GLU A 118 -16.02 9.89 -16.05
CA GLU A 118 -15.83 11.18 -15.40
C GLU A 118 -16.47 12.29 -16.24
N ASN A 119 -17.48 12.96 -15.67
CA ASN A 119 -18.01 14.21 -16.23
C ASN A 119 -17.18 15.37 -15.69
N ARG A 120 -16.98 16.42 -16.50
CA ARG A 120 -16.17 17.64 -16.23
C ARG A 120 -16.46 18.40 -14.91
N ARG A 121 -17.39 17.93 -14.09
CA ARG A 121 -17.78 18.45 -12.77
C ARG A 121 -17.35 17.56 -11.58
N GLY A 122 -16.58 16.49 -11.79
CA GLY A 122 -16.10 15.62 -10.71
C GLY A 122 -17.20 14.77 -10.05
N ILE A 123 -18.39 14.68 -10.65
CA ILE A 123 -19.50 13.85 -10.17
C ILE A 123 -19.56 12.61 -11.06
N THR A 124 -19.31 11.43 -10.48
CA THR A 124 -19.50 10.15 -11.14
C THR A 124 -21.01 9.86 -11.20
N THR A 125 -21.54 9.64 -12.40
CA THR A 125 -22.90 9.11 -12.58
C THR A 125 -22.81 7.65 -13.01
N PRO A 126 -23.70 6.76 -12.54
CA PRO A 126 -23.69 5.37 -12.95
C PRO A 126 -23.94 5.29 -14.47
N THR A 127 -23.16 4.48 -15.15
CA THR A 127 -23.40 4.13 -16.55
C THR A 127 -24.68 3.29 -16.63
N ALA A 128 -25.67 3.79 -17.39
CA ALA A 128 -26.86 3.03 -17.77
C ALA A 128 -26.55 2.01 -18.87
#